data_AF-A0A2T4CRY1-F1
#
_entry.id   AF-A0A2T4CRY1-F1
#
_cell.length_a   1.000
_cell.length_b   1.000
_cell.length_c   1.000
_cell.angle_alpha   90.00
_cell.angle_beta   90.00
_cell.angle_gamma   90.00
#
_symmetry.space_group_name_H-M   'P 1'
#
loop_
_entity.id
_entity.type
_entity.pdbx_description
1 polymer ?
#
loop_
_entity_poly.entity_id
_entity_poly.type
_entity_poly.pdbx_seq_one_letter_code
_entity_poly.pdbx_strand_id
1 'polypeptide(L)'
;KGEATRVMGKFLRDVMQKNFDARNFRLFSPDENNSNRWQDVLDVTGRTWMGEMIPGDDKLSKDGRVMEMLSEHQCQGWLEGYLLTGRHGFFSCYEAFIHIIDSMFNQHAKWLKICNQIPWRKPVASLNYLLSSHVWRQDHNGFSHQDPGFIDHVVNKKAEVVRVYLPPDANTL
;
A
#
# COMPACT_ATOMS: atom_id res chain seq x y z
N LYS A 1 10.69 -22.76 1.14
CA LYS A 1 10.76 -21.43 0.48
C LYS A 1 10.12 -20.43 1.44
N GLY A 2 10.77 -19.30 1.76
CA GLY A 2 10.20 -18.28 2.64
C GLY A 2 9.34 -17.29 1.85
N GLU A 3 8.30 -16.74 2.47
CA GLU A 3 7.46 -15.66 1.94
C GLU A 3 7.62 -14.43 2.84
N ALA A 4 8.50 -13.50 2.47
CA ALA A 4 8.85 -12.36 3.34
C ALA A 4 7.62 -11.48 3.67
N THR A 5 6.76 -11.24 2.68
CA THR A 5 5.56 -10.41 2.85
C THR A 5 4.53 -11.03 3.80
N ARG A 6 4.54 -12.35 4.02
CA ARG A 6 3.71 -13.01 5.05
C ARG A 6 4.12 -12.59 6.45
N VAL A 7 5.42 -12.43 6.71
CA VAL A 7 5.91 -11.96 8.03
C VAL A 7 5.48 -10.52 8.25
N MET A 8 5.62 -9.67 7.23
CA MET A 8 5.09 -8.30 7.26
C MET A 8 3.57 -8.28 7.47
N GLY A 9 2.80 -9.20 6.86
CA GLY A 9 1.36 -9.32 7.07
C GLY A 9 0.98 -9.51 8.55
N LYS A 10 1.73 -10.33 9.30
CA LYS A 10 1.55 -10.50 10.76
C LYS A 10 1.86 -9.21 11.52
N PHE A 11 2.93 -8.52 11.14
CA PHE A 11 3.26 -7.21 11.73
C PHE A 11 2.14 -6.19 11.47
N LEU A 12 1.62 -6.11 10.24
CA LEU A 12 0.53 -5.20 9.88
C LEU A 12 -0.78 -5.52 10.61
N ARG A 13 -1.08 -6.81 10.84
CA ARG A 13 -2.20 -7.23 11.69
C ARG A 13 -2.07 -6.67 13.10
N ASP A 14 -0.90 -6.80 13.71
CA ASP A 14 -0.66 -6.34 15.08
C ASP A 14 -0.67 -4.79 15.15
N VAL A 15 -0.16 -4.11 14.12
CA VAL A 15 -0.28 -2.64 13.97
C VAL A 15 -1.75 -2.25 13.87
N MET A 16 -2.55 -2.93 13.04
CA MET A 16 -3.98 -2.66 12.88
C MET A 16 -4.70 -2.79 14.22
N GLN A 17 -4.47 -3.88 14.96
CA GLN A 17 -5.09 -4.15 16.25
C GLN A 17 -4.74 -3.08 17.30
N LYS A 18 -3.47 -2.67 17.37
CA LYS A 18 -3.01 -1.60 18.28
C LYS A 18 -3.59 -0.22 17.95
N ASN A 19 -4.18 -0.04 16.76
CA ASN A 19 -4.76 1.23 16.30
C ASN A 19 -6.30 1.21 16.25
N PHE A 20 -6.98 0.21 16.82
CA PHE A 20 -8.44 0.15 16.81
C PHE A 20 -9.11 1.26 17.60
N ASP A 21 -8.55 1.66 18.75
CA ASP A 21 -9.09 2.77 19.54
C ASP A 21 -8.93 4.10 18.80
N ALA A 22 -7.74 4.34 18.24
CA ALA A 22 -7.41 5.57 17.51
C ALA A 22 -8.07 5.64 16.12
N ARG A 23 -8.42 4.49 15.53
CA ARG A 23 -9.03 4.36 14.20
C ARG A 23 -8.26 5.08 13.09
N ASN A 24 -6.93 5.13 13.20
CA ASN A 24 -6.06 5.95 12.36
C ASN A 24 -5.14 5.14 11.42
N PHE A 25 -5.30 3.81 11.31
CA PHE A 25 -4.56 2.97 10.35
C PHE A 25 -5.50 2.32 9.32
N ARG A 26 -5.06 2.20 8.05
CA ARG A 26 -5.75 1.47 6.97
C ARG A 26 -4.75 0.83 6.00
N LEU A 27 -5.15 -0.29 5.40
CA LEU A 27 -4.44 -0.90 4.27
C LEU A 27 -5.23 -0.70 2.99
N PHE A 28 -4.53 -0.50 1.88
CA PHE A 28 -5.09 -0.29 0.55
C PHE A 28 -4.47 -1.29 -0.42
N SER A 29 -5.28 -1.89 -1.31
CA SER A 29 -4.77 -2.82 -2.31
C SER A 29 -5.71 -2.91 -3.50
N PRO A 30 -5.22 -3.06 -4.74
CA PRO A 30 -6.07 -3.12 -5.91
C PRO A 30 -6.59 -4.54 -6.14
N ASP A 31 -7.30 -5.11 -5.15
CA ASP A 31 -7.73 -6.52 -5.13
C ASP A 31 -6.56 -7.53 -5.07
N GLU A 32 -5.47 -7.17 -4.39
CA GLU A 32 -4.25 -7.97 -4.32
C GLU A 32 -3.77 -8.25 -2.89
N ASN A 33 -4.55 -7.90 -1.85
CA ASN A 33 -4.07 -7.99 -0.45
C ASN A 33 -3.64 -9.43 -0.11
N ASN A 34 -4.45 -10.41 -0.52
CA ASN A 34 -4.17 -11.82 -0.28
C ASN A 34 -3.08 -12.35 -1.21
N SER A 35 -3.05 -11.90 -2.47
CA SER A 35 -2.02 -12.27 -3.44
C SER A 35 -0.64 -11.81 -2.97
N ASN A 36 -0.55 -10.64 -2.35
CA ASN A 36 0.67 -10.07 -1.75
C ASN A 36 0.98 -10.62 -0.33
N ARG A 37 0.23 -11.64 0.12
CA ARG A 37 0.41 -12.37 1.39
C ARG A 37 0.08 -11.60 2.66
N TRP A 38 -0.78 -10.58 2.59
CA TRP A 38 -1.22 -9.79 3.74
C TRP A 38 -2.56 -10.23 4.35
N GLN A 39 -3.07 -11.41 3.99
CA GLN A 39 -4.35 -11.93 4.49
C GLN A 39 -4.45 -12.03 6.02
N ASP A 40 -3.33 -12.14 6.75
CA ASP A 40 -3.31 -12.26 8.21
C ASP A 40 -3.97 -11.03 8.91
N VAL A 41 -4.04 -9.86 8.25
CA VAL A 41 -4.77 -8.69 8.75
C VAL A 41 -6.29 -8.95 8.88
N LEU A 42 -6.84 -9.86 8.06
CA LEU A 42 -8.27 -10.19 8.03
C LEU A 42 -8.71 -11.08 9.20
N ASP A 43 -7.77 -11.47 10.06
CA ASP A 43 -8.07 -12.10 11.34
C ASP A 43 -8.60 -11.07 12.36
N VAL A 44 -8.26 -9.79 12.20
CA VAL A 44 -8.62 -8.73 13.16
C VAL A 44 -9.56 -7.67 12.56
N THR A 45 -9.71 -7.62 11.24
CA THR A 45 -10.63 -6.68 10.56
C THR A 45 -11.22 -7.30 9.29
N GLY A 46 -12.12 -6.59 8.62
CA GLY A 46 -12.68 -6.99 7.33
C GLY A 46 -12.24 -6.08 6.17
N ARG A 47 -12.59 -6.50 4.96
CA ARG A 47 -12.56 -5.68 3.75
C ARG A 47 -13.75 -4.76 3.74
N THR A 48 -13.52 -3.48 3.53
CA THR A 48 -14.59 -2.48 3.55
C THR A 48 -15.51 -2.70 2.36
N TRP A 49 -16.77 -3.02 2.63
CA TRP A 49 -17.76 -3.29 1.60
C TRP A 49 -19.10 -2.66 1.96
N MET A 50 -19.65 -1.88 1.03
CA MET A 50 -20.94 -1.19 1.19
C MET A 50 -22.03 -1.75 0.26
N GLY A 51 -21.68 -2.71 -0.61
CA GLY A 51 -22.63 -3.39 -1.49
C GLY A 51 -23.41 -4.49 -0.78
N GLU A 52 -24.16 -5.25 -1.57
CA GLU A 52 -24.80 -6.49 -1.12
C GLU A 52 -23.73 -7.52 -0.75
N MET A 53 -23.94 -8.24 0.36
CA MET A 53 -23.12 -9.39 0.75
C MET A 53 -23.91 -10.66 0.49
N ILE A 54 -23.34 -11.59 -0.27
CA ILE A 54 -23.96 -12.84 -0.68
C ILE A 54 -23.22 -14.05 -0.08
N PRO A 55 -23.87 -15.24 -0.01
CA PRO A 55 -23.19 -16.45 0.43
C PRO A 55 -21.95 -16.75 -0.42
N GLY A 56 -20.81 -16.93 0.25
CA GLY A 56 -19.51 -17.17 -0.39
C GLY A 56 -18.55 -15.99 -0.31
N ASP A 57 -19.03 -14.78 0.02
CA ASP A 57 -18.16 -13.62 0.27
C ASP A 57 -17.22 -13.85 1.45
N ASP A 58 -15.94 -13.49 1.27
CA ASP A 58 -14.90 -13.70 2.27
C ASP A 58 -14.55 -12.40 3.00
N LYS A 59 -14.74 -12.40 4.32
CA LYS A 59 -14.29 -11.34 5.25
C LYS A 59 -14.70 -9.90 4.85
N LEU A 60 -15.85 -9.73 4.20
CA LEU A 60 -16.42 -8.41 3.94
C LEU A 60 -17.03 -7.81 5.22
N SER A 61 -16.86 -6.50 5.42
CA SER A 61 -17.49 -5.76 6.51
C SER A 61 -17.75 -4.30 6.15
N LYS A 62 -18.85 -3.73 6.64
CA LYS A 62 -19.17 -2.29 6.48
C LYS A 62 -18.21 -1.37 7.24
N ASP A 63 -17.58 -1.87 8.30
CA ASP A 63 -16.63 -1.13 9.14
C ASP A 63 -15.17 -1.62 8.98
N GLY A 64 -14.91 -2.36 7.90
CA GLY A 64 -13.59 -2.88 7.56
C GLY A 64 -12.50 -1.81 7.51
N ARG A 65 -11.25 -2.26 7.66
CA ARG A 65 -10.06 -1.40 7.61
C ARG A 65 -9.06 -1.75 6.51
N VAL A 66 -9.35 -2.81 5.77
CA VAL A 66 -8.73 -3.11 4.48
C VAL A 66 -9.61 -2.50 3.39
N MET A 67 -9.02 -1.70 2.51
CA MET A 67 -9.69 -1.01 1.41
C MET A 67 -9.25 -1.68 0.11
N GLU A 68 -10.17 -2.36 -0.58
CA GLU A 68 -9.89 -3.01 -1.85
C GLU A 68 -10.84 -2.53 -2.95
N MET A 69 -10.26 -2.28 -4.12
CA MET A 69 -10.94 -1.94 -5.36
C MET A 69 -9.93 -2.15 -6.46
N LEU A 70 -10.28 -2.85 -7.55
CA LEU A 70 -9.38 -3.09 -8.69
C LEU A 70 -9.09 -1.79 -9.47
N SER A 71 -8.34 -0.90 -8.84
CA SER A 71 -7.94 0.42 -9.31
C SER A 71 -6.83 0.98 -8.41
N GLU A 72 -5.63 1.06 -8.97
CA GLU A 72 -4.45 1.65 -8.33
C GLU A 72 -4.68 3.14 -8.05
N HIS A 73 -5.34 3.84 -8.98
CA HIS A 73 -5.74 5.25 -8.82
C HIS A 73 -6.57 5.47 -7.56
N GLN A 74 -7.60 4.64 -7.34
CA GLN A 74 -8.45 4.74 -6.15
C GLN A 74 -7.66 4.43 -4.88
N CYS A 75 -6.86 3.37 -4.89
CA CYS A 75 -6.05 2.98 -3.73
C CYS A 75 -5.07 4.07 -3.32
N GLN A 76 -4.31 4.63 -4.27
CA GLN A 76 -3.40 5.72 -3.99
C GLN A 76 -4.13 7.00 -3.60
N GLY A 77 -5.19 7.39 -4.33
CA GLY A 77 -5.95 8.60 -4.03
C GLY A 77 -6.56 8.57 -2.64
N TRP A 78 -7.14 7.43 -2.23
CA TRP A 78 -7.63 7.25 -0.87
C TRP A 78 -6.52 7.34 0.16
N LEU A 79 -5.37 6.68 -0.05
CA LEU A 79 -4.26 6.74 0.87
C LEU A 79 -3.69 8.17 0.99
N GLU A 80 -3.49 8.88 -0.11
CA GLU A 80 -3.04 10.28 -0.10
C GLU A 80 -3.97 11.16 0.75
N GLY A 81 -5.29 11.10 0.51
CA GLY A 81 -6.26 11.84 1.32
C GLY A 81 -6.25 11.43 2.80
N TYR A 82 -6.06 10.13 3.08
CA TYR A 82 -5.98 9.59 4.43
C TYR A 82 -4.78 10.13 5.21
N LEU A 83 -3.62 10.20 4.57
CA LEU A 83 -2.38 10.70 5.15
C LEU A 83 -2.43 12.22 5.36
N LEU A 84 -2.96 12.94 4.36
CA LEU A 84 -3.08 14.40 4.41
C LEU A 84 -4.05 14.88 5.50
N THR A 85 -4.94 14.01 5.97
CA THR A 85 -5.85 14.24 7.10
C THR A 85 -5.31 13.68 8.43
N GLY A 86 -4.00 13.39 8.50
CA GLY A 86 -3.27 13.11 9.75
C GLY A 86 -3.27 11.64 10.20
N ARG A 87 -3.56 10.70 9.31
CA ARG A 87 -3.64 9.26 9.63
C ARG A 87 -2.54 8.48 8.91
N HIS A 88 -2.54 7.15 9.02
CA HIS A 88 -1.45 6.27 8.58
C HIS A 88 -1.96 5.12 7.69
N GLY A 89 -1.13 4.65 6.77
CA GLY A 89 -1.49 3.47 5.99
C GLY A 89 -0.37 2.94 5.11
N PHE A 90 -0.70 1.86 4.42
CA PHE A 90 0.15 1.15 3.47
C PHE A 90 -0.65 0.80 2.23
N PHE A 91 -0.01 0.87 1.07
CA PHE A 91 -0.57 0.45 -0.22
C PHE A 91 0.29 -0.67 -0.81
N SER A 92 -0.29 -1.86 -1.00
CA SER A 92 0.38 -2.94 -1.74
C SER A 92 -0.11 -3.02 -3.18
N CYS A 93 0.81 -3.21 -4.11
CA CYS A 93 0.51 -3.37 -5.53
C CYS A 93 1.54 -4.30 -6.19
N TYR A 94 1.14 -5.01 -7.25
CA TYR A 94 2.06 -5.69 -8.14
C TYR A 94 3.02 -4.70 -8.78
N GLU A 95 4.29 -5.10 -8.86
CA GLU A 95 5.38 -4.23 -9.32
C GLU A 95 5.11 -3.60 -10.70
N ALA A 96 4.62 -4.37 -11.68
CA ALA A 96 4.39 -3.85 -13.02
C ALA A 96 3.23 -2.86 -13.13
N PHE A 97 2.23 -2.96 -12.24
CA PHE A 97 1.01 -2.14 -12.32
C PHE A 97 1.10 -0.84 -11.55
N ILE A 98 2.10 -0.68 -10.68
CA ILE A 98 2.33 0.58 -9.99
C ILE A 98 2.53 1.75 -10.97
N HIS A 99 2.98 1.48 -12.21
CA HIS A 99 3.11 2.48 -13.26
C HIS A 99 1.81 3.20 -13.61
N ILE A 100 0.66 2.58 -13.34
CA ILE A 100 -0.66 3.19 -13.53
C ILE A 100 -0.79 4.50 -12.73
N ILE A 101 -0.11 4.62 -11.58
CA ILE A 101 -0.16 5.80 -10.71
C ILE A 101 1.09 6.69 -10.78
N ASP A 102 1.98 6.49 -11.75
CA ASP A 102 3.24 7.25 -11.90
C ASP A 102 3.03 8.76 -11.81
N SER A 103 1.94 9.24 -12.43
CA SER A 103 1.57 10.64 -12.42
C SER A 103 1.06 11.13 -11.06
N MET A 104 0.32 10.30 -10.31
CA MET A 104 -0.13 10.63 -8.96
C MET A 104 1.05 10.69 -8.00
N PHE A 105 1.96 9.70 -8.07
CA PHE A 105 3.21 9.70 -7.30
C PHE A 105 4.00 11.00 -7.55
N ASN A 106 4.13 11.42 -8.82
CA ASN A 106 4.79 12.66 -9.18
C ASN A 106 4.15 13.89 -8.51
N GLN A 107 2.81 13.98 -8.49
CA GLN A 107 2.13 15.11 -7.88
C GLN A 107 2.29 15.11 -6.36
N HIS A 108 2.17 13.96 -5.71
CA HIS A 108 2.40 13.84 -4.27
C HIS A 108 3.84 14.20 -3.88
N ALA A 109 4.84 13.75 -4.65
CA ALA A 109 6.23 14.09 -4.43
C ALA A 109 6.50 15.60 -4.58
N LYS A 110 5.90 16.25 -5.59
CA LYS A 110 5.96 17.71 -5.76
C LYS A 110 5.31 18.44 -4.58
N TRP A 111 4.15 17.96 -4.12
CA TRP A 111 3.45 18.50 -2.95
C TRP A 111 4.32 18.44 -1.69
N LEU A 112 4.92 17.29 -1.39
CA LEU A 112 5.81 17.11 -0.24
C LEU A 112 7.03 18.02 -0.30
N LYS A 113 7.66 18.14 -1.48
CA LYS A 113 8.81 19.03 -1.70
C LYS A 113 8.49 20.48 -1.29
N ILE A 114 7.34 21.00 -1.72
CA ILE A 114 6.93 22.37 -1.41
C ILE A 114 6.50 22.48 0.06
N CYS A 115 5.71 21.52 0.55
CA CYS A 115 5.18 21.56 1.91
C CYS A 115 6.26 21.51 3.00
N ASN A 116 7.37 20.81 2.75
CA ASN A 116 8.50 20.76 3.69
C ASN A 116 9.18 22.12 3.89
N GLN A 117 8.94 23.09 3.01
CA GLN A 117 9.47 24.46 3.10
C GLN A 117 8.48 25.44 3.75
N ILE A 118 7.28 24.97 4.14
CA ILE A 118 6.22 25.79 4.73
C ILE A 118 6.19 25.55 6.25
N PRO A 119 6.77 26.44 7.09
CA PRO A 119 7.05 26.13 8.49
C PRO A 119 5.82 25.89 9.36
N TRP A 120 4.69 26.52 9.02
CA TRP A 120 3.44 26.36 9.77
C TRP A 120 2.72 25.05 9.42
N ARG A 121 3.05 24.42 8.29
CA ARG A 121 2.43 23.17 7.87
C ARG A 121 3.11 22.02 8.59
N LYS A 122 2.36 21.30 9.42
CA LYS A 122 2.89 20.13 10.14
C LYS A 122 3.23 18.99 9.16
N PRO A 123 4.26 18.18 9.45
CA PRO A 123 4.54 16.96 8.72
C PRO A 123 3.33 16.02 8.71
N VAL A 124 3.21 15.26 7.63
CA VAL A 124 2.22 14.18 7.49
C VAL A 124 2.94 12.84 7.51
N ALA A 125 2.21 11.76 7.76
CA ALA A 125 2.76 10.42 7.64
C ALA A 125 3.19 10.13 6.19
N SER A 126 4.23 9.32 6.02
CA SER A 126 4.71 8.91 4.69
C SER A 126 3.67 8.10 3.93
N LEU A 127 3.70 8.23 2.61
CA LEU A 127 2.99 7.34 1.70
C LEU A 127 3.88 6.10 1.47
N ASN A 128 3.46 4.96 2.03
CA ASN A 128 4.24 3.73 2.01
C ASN A 128 3.68 2.76 0.97
N TYR A 129 4.55 2.31 0.06
CA TYR A 129 4.26 1.26 -0.91
C TYR A 129 4.92 -0.05 -0.48
N LEU A 130 4.21 -1.17 -0.61
CA LEU A 130 4.84 -2.48 -0.80
C LEU A 130 4.66 -2.86 -2.27
N LEU A 131 5.74 -2.87 -3.02
CA LEU A 131 5.75 -3.53 -4.32
C LEU A 131 6.08 -5.00 -4.08
N SER A 132 5.24 -5.89 -4.59
CA SER A 132 5.47 -7.33 -4.54
C SER A 132 5.12 -7.97 -5.87
N SER A 133 5.11 -9.30 -5.92
CA SER A 133 4.92 -10.04 -7.18
C SER A 133 5.87 -9.51 -8.26
N HIS A 134 7.16 -9.41 -7.90
CA HIS A 134 8.18 -8.77 -8.72
C HIS A 134 8.41 -9.50 -10.05
N VAL A 135 9.00 -8.80 -11.00
CA VAL A 135 9.39 -9.22 -12.35
C VAL A 135 9.98 -10.64 -12.43
N TRP A 136 10.77 -11.05 -11.42
CA TRP A 136 11.45 -12.33 -11.38
C TRP A 136 10.55 -13.53 -11.04
N ARG A 137 9.36 -13.30 -10.47
CA ARG A 137 8.47 -14.35 -9.92
C ARG A 137 6.99 -14.09 -10.26
N GLN A 138 6.74 -13.84 -11.54
CA GLN A 138 5.39 -13.76 -12.12
C GLN A 138 4.98 -15.07 -12.81
N ASP A 139 5.00 -16.16 -12.02
CA ASP A 139 4.93 -17.55 -12.47
C ASP A 139 3.65 -17.86 -13.31
N HIS A 140 2.57 -17.10 -13.14
CA HIS A 140 1.27 -17.31 -13.81
C HIS A 140 0.88 -16.25 -14.84
N ASN A 141 1.63 -15.14 -14.92
CA ASN A 141 1.18 -13.95 -15.65
C ASN A 141 2.06 -13.57 -16.85
N GLY A 142 3.35 -13.92 -16.81
CA GLY A 142 4.28 -13.69 -17.93
C GLY A 142 4.61 -12.22 -18.19
N PHE A 143 4.91 -11.89 -19.44
CA PHE A 143 5.58 -10.64 -19.84
C PHE A 143 4.84 -9.35 -19.48
N SER A 144 3.50 -9.34 -19.49
CA SER A 144 2.71 -8.15 -19.15
C SER A 144 2.87 -7.69 -17.69
N HIS A 145 3.45 -8.53 -16.82
CA HIS A 145 3.67 -8.25 -15.40
C HIS A 145 5.16 -8.07 -15.07
N GLN A 146 6.00 -7.78 -16.07
CA GLN A 146 7.45 -7.71 -15.95
C GLN A 146 7.98 -6.32 -16.25
N ASP A 147 7.76 -5.38 -15.33
CA ASP A 147 8.33 -4.03 -15.38
C ASP A 147 8.75 -3.53 -13.99
N PRO A 148 10.05 -3.59 -13.63
CA PRO A 148 10.55 -3.05 -12.36
C PRO A 148 10.89 -1.55 -12.44
N GLY A 149 10.53 -0.86 -13.53
CA GLY A 149 10.96 0.51 -13.86
C GLY A 149 10.50 1.61 -12.92
N PHE A 150 9.59 1.30 -11.98
CA PHE A 150 9.14 2.27 -10.98
C PHE A 150 10.30 2.78 -10.12
N ILE A 151 11.33 1.96 -9.87
CA ILE A 151 12.52 2.41 -9.15
C ILE A 151 13.19 3.58 -9.89
N ASP A 152 13.35 3.49 -11.21
CA ASP A 152 13.94 4.54 -12.04
C ASP A 152 13.10 5.81 -12.00
N HIS A 153 11.77 5.67 -12.04
CA HIS A 153 10.84 6.79 -11.91
C HIS A 153 10.95 7.50 -10.55
N VAL A 154 11.08 6.72 -9.48
CA VAL A 154 11.12 7.20 -8.09
C VAL A 154 12.46 7.86 -7.76
N VAL A 155 13.59 7.30 -8.17
CA VAL A 155 14.94 7.85 -7.88
C VAL A 155 15.23 9.16 -8.61
N ASN A 156 14.46 9.50 -9.65
CA ASN A 156 14.51 10.81 -10.30
C ASN A 156 13.97 11.97 -9.44
N LYS A 157 13.44 11.71 -8.24
CA LYS A 157 12.93 12.73 -7.33
C LYS A 157 13.99 13.18 -6.31
N LYS A 158 13.73 14.29 -5.63
CA LYS A 158 14.66 14.81 -4.62
C LYS A 158 14.78 13.81 -3.46
N ALA A 159 16.02 13.51 -3.06
CA ALA A 159 16.33 12.61 -1.95
C ALA A 159 15.75 13.07 -0.60
N GLU A 160 15.32 14.32 -0.47
CA GLU A 160 14.61 14.79 0.73
C GLU A 160 13.19 14.21 0.88
N VAL A 161 12.56 13.78 -0.22
CA VAL A 161 11.17 13.30 -0.25
C VAL A 161 11.08 11.77 -0.36
N VAL A 162 12.02 11.14 -1.06
CA VAL A 162 11.92 9.72 -1.45
C VAL A 162 12.89 8.84 -0.67
N ARG A 163 12.43 7.63 -0.32
CA ARG A 163 13.26 6.53 0.20
C ARG A 163 12.90 5.26 -0.57
N VAL A 164 13.91 4.48 -0.95
CA VAL A 164 13.75 3.20 -1.66
C VAL A 164 14.48 2.14 -0.83
N TYR A 165 13.81 1.00 -0.60
CA TYR A 165 14.34 -0.12 0.16
C TYR A 165 14.18 -1.40 -0.68
N LEU A 166 15.22 -2.23 -0.69
CA LEU A 166 15.26 -3.52 -1.40
C LEU A 166 15.62 -4.62 -0.39
N PRO A 167 14.69 -5.01 0.51
CA PRO A 167 14.98 -5.96 1.57
C PRO A 167 15.22 -7.37 0.98
N PRO A 168 16.37 -8.01 1.28
CA PRO A 168 16.68 -9.34 0.74
C PRO A 168 15.92 -10.46 1.46
N ASP A 169 15.36 -10.20 2.64
CA ASP A 169 14.65 -11.17 3.47
C ASP A 169 13.58 -10.51 4.36
N ALA A 170 12.90 -11.34 5.14
CA ALA A 170 11.81 -10.93 6.05
C ALA A 170 12.28 -10.22 7.32
N ASN A 171 13.57 -10.27 7.67
CA ASN A 171 14.09 -9.57 8.85
C ASN A 171 14.49 -8.13 8.49
N THR A 172 14.91 -7.92 7.24
CA THR A 172 15.21 -6.60 6.69
C THR A 172 13.95 -5.85 6.27
N LEU A 173 12.95 -6.59 5.75
CA LEU A 173 11.61 -6.06 5.43
C LEU A 173 10.85 -5.71 6.71
#